data_AF-A0A6N8V732-F1
#
_entry.id   AF-A0A6N8V732-F1
#
_cell.length_a   1.000
_cell.length_b   1.000
_cell.length_c   1.000
_cell.angle_alpha   90.00
_cell.angle_beta   90.00
_cell.angle_gamma   90.00
#
_symmetry.space_group_name_H-M   'P 1'
#
loop_
_entity.id
_entity.type
_entity.pdbx_description
1 polymer ?
#
loop_
_entity_poly.entity_id
_entity_poly.type
_entity_poly.pdbx_seq_one_letter_code
_entity_poly.pdbx_strand_id
1 'polypeptide(L)'
;MTPGHNRDPEARAAGHARVRPFDLAGWIHEHSPGLAERWARGLAASGETWSGASESILRPFCRTLVSLLPGMISPGRTEILPLWSECAELFGSVAARRGLSAGEVIEEFQLLREVILRMGFEVGAPGSSRGAPLREILLLNRAIDIGVTQSSVGHTDLLFFSLLHGSGAPEPLRSEDLREVLDQIGQLRDEGRRTMRHVVQAGSG
;
A
#
# COMPACT_ATOMS: atom_id res chain seq x y z
N MET A 1 -50.03 -33.47 -42.35
CA MET A 1 -49.02 -34.00 -41.41
C MET A 1 -47.68 -33.39 -41.78
N THR A 2 -47.24 -32.39 -41.03
CA THR A 2 -45.92 -31.76 -41.13
C THR A 2 -45.52 -31.44 -39.69
N PRO A 3 -44.39 -31.96 -39.17
CA PRO A 3 -44.05 -31.80 -37.77
C PRO A 3 -43.24 -30.52 -37.51
N GLY A 4 -43.58 -29.84 -36.41
CA GLY A 4 -42.61 -29.36 -35.44
C GLY A 4 -41.74 -28.15 -35.78
N HIS A 5 -42.14 -26.98 -35.29
CA HIS A 5 -41.17 -26.03 -34.74
C HIS A 5 -41.82 -25.15 -33.65
N ASN A 6 -42.09 -25.78 -32.50
CA ASN A 6 -42.34 -25.04 -31.27
C ASN A 6 -40.99 -24.46 -30.82
N ARG A 7 -40.74 -23.17 -31.12
CA ARG A 7 -39.59 -22.45 -30.58
C ARG A 7 -39.96 -22.01 -29.17
N ASP A 8 -39.49 -22.75 -28.17
CA ASP A 8 -39.54 -22.31 -26.78
C ASP A 8 -38.83 -20.96 -26.63
N PRO A 9 -39.50 -19.90 -26.14
CA PRO A 9 -38.86 -18.63 -25.84
C PRO A 9 -38.05 -18.67 -24.53
N GLU A 10 -38.10 -19.76 -23.76
CA GLU A 10 -37.51 -19.84 -22.41
C GLU A 10 -36.02 -20.26 -22.38
N ALA A 11 -35.43 -20.67 -23.52
CA ALA A 11 -34.03 -21.09 -23.55
C ALA A 11 -33.00 -19.93 -23.60
N ARG A 12 -33.42 -18.66 -23.54
CA ARG A 12 -32.52 -17.49 -23.57
C ARG A 12 -32.14 -16.93 -22.19
N ALA A 13 -32.52 -17.61 -21.10
CA ALA A 13 -32.17 -17.21 -19.74
C ALA A 13 -31.02 -18.03 -19.14
N ALA A 14 -30.21 -18.72 -19.96
CA ALA A 14 -29.05 -19.45 -19.49
C ALA A 14 -27.79 -18.57 -19.53
N GLY A 15 -27.42 -18.04 -18.36
CA GLY A 15 -26.02 -17.81 -18.03
C GLY A 15 -25.38 -16.53 -18.56
N HIS A 16 -25.87 -15.36 -18.13
CA HIS A 16 -24.91 -14.29 -17.85
C HIS A 16 -24.07 -14.78 -16.67
N ALA A 17 -23.00 -15.51 -16.95
CA ALA A 17 -21.95 -15.74 -15.96
C ALA A 17 -21.60 -14.36 -15.41
N ARG A 18 -21.98 -14.09 -14.13
CA ARG A 18 -21.58 -12.87 -13.43
C ARG A 18 -20.07 -12.78 -13.59
N VAL A 19 -19.61 -11.88 -14.46
CA VAL A 19 -18.20 -11.56 -14.59
C VAL A 19 -17.80 -11.12 -13.19
N ARG A 20 -16.97 -11.95 -12.52
CA ARG A 20 -16.46 -11.58 -11.19
C ARG A 20 -15.74 -10.23 -11.41
N PRO A 21 -16.11 -9.18 -10.66
CA PRO A 21 -15.41 -7.93 -10.75
C PRO A 21 -13.92 -8.20 -10.56
N PHE A 22 -13.09 -7.54 -11.36
CA PHE A 22 -11.67 -7.54 -11.09
C PHE A 22 -11.47 -7.02 -9.65
N ASP A 23 -10.70 -7.75 -8.87
CA ASP A 23 -10.53 -7.52 -7.43
C ASP A 23 -9.04 -7.32 -7.11
N LEU A 24 -8.51 -6.13 -7.41
CA LEU A 24 -7.13 -5.79 -7.08
C LEU A 24 -6.93 -5.66 -5.57
N ALA A 25 -7.93 -5.21 -4.83
CA ALA A 25 -7.88 -5.16 -3.38
C ALA A 25 -7.63 -6.55 -2.78
N GLY A 26 -8.44 -7.54 -3.19
CA GLY A 26 -8.26 -8.93 -2.80
C GLY A 26 -6.91 -9.50 -3.24
N TRP A 27 -6.48 -9.23 -4.47
CA TRP A 27 -5.17 -9.68 -4.96
C TRP A 27 -4.01 -9.07 -4.15
N ILE A 28 -4.01 -7.76 -3.89
CA ILE A 28 -2.98 -7.11 -3.06
C ILE A 28 -3.03 -7.68 -1.64
N HIS A 29 -4.21 -7.93 -1.08
CA HIS A 29 -4.35 -8.53 0.25
C HIS A 29 -3.69 -9.91 0.33
N GLU A 30 -4.01 -10.80 -0.62
CA GLU A 30 -3.45 -12.15 -0.71
C GLU A 30 -1.92 -12.13 -0.88
N HIS A 31 -1.40 -11.21 -1.69
CA HIS A 31 0.01 -11.11 -2.03
C HIS A 31 0.80 -10.14 -1.14
N SER A 32 0.16 -9.56 -0.11
CA SER A 32 0.74 -8.54 0.76
C SER A 32 2.11 -8.93 1.35
N PRO A 33 2.33 -10.15 1.89
CA PRO A 33 3.64 -10.54 2.40
C PRO A 33 4.73 -10.51 1.33
N GLY A 34 4.42 -10.96 0.11
CA GLY A 34 5.36 -10.98 -1.01
C GLY A 34 5.67 -9.58 -1.55
N LEU A 35 4.66 -8.73 -1.67
CA LEU A 35 4.79 -7.33 -2.06
C LEU A 35 5.65 -6.55 -1.06
N ALA A 36 5.35 -6.66 0.23
CA ALA A 36 6.10 -5.98 1.29
C ALA A 36 7.58 -6.42 1.31
N GLU A 37 7.83 -7.71 1.14
CA GLU A 37 9.18 -8.25 1.12
C GLU A 37 9.97 -7.81 -0.13
N ARG A 38 9.35 -7.83 -1.31
CA ARG A 38 9.96 -7.34 -2.55
C ARG A 38 10.27 -5.85 -2.46
N TRP A 39 9.34 -5.06 -1.92
CA TRP A 39 9.55 -3.64 -1.72
C TRP A 39 10.69 -3.37 -0.74
N ALA A 40 10.69 -4.01 0.43
CA ALA A 40 11.76 -3.85 1.42
C ALA A 40 13.14 -4.22 0.86
N ARG A 41 13.24 -5.29 0.06
CA ARG A 41 14.49 -5.64 -0.65
C ARG A 41 14.89 -4.61 -1.69
N GLY A 42 13.92 -4.04 -2.42
CA GLY A 42 14.16 -2.98 -3.36
C GLY A 42 14.74 -1.74 -2.69
N LEU A 43 14.16 -1.33 -1.55
CA LEU A 43 14.70 -0.23 -0.73
C LEU A 43 16.14 -0.55 -0.29
N ALA A 44 16.37 -1.78 0.21
CA ALA A 44 17.69 -2.27 0.62
C ALA A 44 18.76 -2.18 -0.48
N ALA A 45 18.37 -2.42 -1.73
CA ALA A 45 19.29 -2.35 -2.86
C ALA A 45 19.60 -0.92 -3.32
N SER A 46 18.71 0.04 -3.05
CA SER A 46 18.84 1.42 -3.51
C SER A 46 19.62 2.35 -2.57
N GLY A 47 19.80 1.99 -1.29
CA GLY A 47 20.47 2.88 -0.33
C GLY A 47 21.97 2.63 -0.19
N GLU A 48 22.79 3.68 -0.29
CA GLU A 48 24.26 3.63 -0.19
C GLU A 48 24.79 3.44 1.25
N THR A 49 23.98 3.67 2.29
CA THR A 49 24.42 3.58 3.70
C THR A 49 23.31 3.04 4.61
N TRP A 50 23.31 1.72 4.81
CA TRP A 50 22.42 1.06 5.77
C TRP A 50 23.14 0.84 7.09
N SER A 51 22.66 1.44 8.18
CA SER A 51 22.96 0.93 9.52
C SER A 51 22.01 -0.24 9.81
N GLY A 52 22.44 -1.23 10.59
CA GLY A 52 21.59 -2.37 10.98
C GLY A 52 20.29 -1.95 11.70
N ALA A 53 20.31 -0.76 12.32
CA ALA A 53 19.15 -0.08 12.87
C ALA A 53 18.08 0.20 11.80
N SER A 54 18.45 0.84 10.69
CA SER A 54 17.54 1.16 9.57
C SER A 54 16.95 -0.09 8.93
N GLU A 55 17.70 -1.19 8.83
CA GLU A 55 17.17 -2.44 8.27
C GLU A 55 16.04 -3.03 9.14
N SER A 56 16.19 -2.94 10.47
CA SER A 56 15.25 -3.53 11.42
C SER A 56 13.85 -2.91 11.38
N ILE A 57 13.72 -1.64 10.97
CA ILE A 57 12.45 -0.90 10.88
C ILE A 57 11.82 -0.93 9.49
N LEU A 58 12.60 -1.06 8.41
CA LEU A 58 12.07 -0.94 7.06
C LEU A 58 11.14 -2.08 6.64
N ARG A 59 11.47 -3.31 7.04
CA ARG A 59 10.58 -4.45 6.79
C ARG A 59 9.24 -4.30 7.52
N PRO A 60 9.19 -3.93 8.82
CA PRO A 60 7.95 -3.54 9.50
C PRO A 60 7.15 -2.46 8.76
N PHE A 61 7.77 -1.36 8.33
CA PHE A 61 7.08 -0.31 7.56
C PHE A 61 6.46 -0.84 6.28
N CYS A 62 7.25 -1.54 5.47
CA CYS A 62 6.79 -2.10 4.20
C CYS A 62 5.58 -3.03 4.41
N ARG A 63 5.63 -3.88 5.44
CA ARG A 63 4.52 -4.77 5.80
C ARG A 63 3.28 -3.99 6.22
N THR A 64 3.44 -2.96 7.05
CA THR A 64 2.30 -2.17 7.54
C THR A 64 1.66 -1.39 6.40
N LEU A 65 2.41 -0.59 5.63
CA LEU A 65 1.87 0.18 4.50
C LEU A 65 1.21 -0.73 3.46
N VAL A 66 1.87 -1.81 3.04
CA VAL A 66 1.27 -2.76 2.08
C VAL A 66 -0.01 -3.39 2.62
N SER A 67 -0.08 -3.68 3.92
CA SER A 67 -1.29 -4.24 4.53
C SER A 67 -2.48 -3.28 4.56
N LEU A 68 -2.23 -1.96 4.52
CA LEU A 68 -3.27 -0.93 4.48
C LEU A 68 -3.77 -0.64 3.06
N LEU A 69 -2.94 -0.89 2.03
CA LEU A 69 -3.27 -0.61 0.63
C LEU A 69 -4.61 -1.19 0.15
N PRO A 70 -4.99 -2.45 0.46
CA PRO A 70 -6.29 -2.99 0.05
C PRO A 70 -7.46 -2.10 0.48
N GLY A 71 -7.40 -1.55 1.71
CA GLY A 71 -8.41 -0.65 2.23
C GLY A 71 -8.48 0.67 1.48
N MET A 72 -7.34 1.20 1.06
CA MET A 72 -7.24 2.46 0.29
C MET A 72 -7.85 2.37 -1.12
N ILE A 73 -7.89 1.18 -1.71
CA ILE A 73 -8.49 0.94 -3.03
C ILE A 73 -9.86 0.25 -2.95
N SER A 74 -10.41 0.14 -1.74
CA SER A 74 -11.73 -0.44 -1.46
C SER A 74 -12.73 0.63 -1.00
N PRO A 75 -14.03 0.31 -0.89
CA PRO A 75 -15.02 1.22 -0.32
C PRO A 75 -14.69 1.72 1.10
N GLY A 76 -13.96 0.94 1.91
CA GLY A 76 -13.51 1.34 3.26
C GLY A 76 -12.31 2.30 3.30
N ARG A 77 -12.09 3.05 2.22
CA ARG A 77 -10.99 3.99 2.11
C ARG A 77 -11.08 5.11 3.15
N THR A 78 -12.29 5.57 3.48
CA THR A 78 -12.49 6.70 4.40
C THR A 78 -11.94 6.39 5.78
N GLU A 79 -12.10 5.15 6.23
CA GLU A 79 -11.67 4.68 7.54
C GLU A 79 -10.18 4.35 7.57
N ILE A 80 -9.60 3.95 6.43
CA ILE A 80 -8.19 3.56 6.33
C ILE A 80 -7.28 4.76 6.00
N LEU A 81 -7.81 5.79 5.35
CA LEU A 81 -7.05 6.97 4.95
C LEU A 81 -6.26 7.63 6.10
N PRO A 82 -6.82 7.84 7.31
CA PRO A 82 -6.04 8.41 8.41
C PRO A 82 -4.81 7.58 8.76
N LEU A 83 -4.98 6.25 8.86
CA LEU A 83 -3.89 5.31 9.19
C LEU A 83 -2.84 5.23 8.09
N TRP A 84 -3.28 5.30 6.83
CA TRP A 84 -2.38 5.39 5.68
C TRP A 84 -1.54 6.66 5.70
N SER A 85 -2.17 7.81 5.96
CA SER A 85 -1.48 9.10 6.05
C SER A 85 -0.48 9.11 7.20
N GLU A 86 -0.89 8.73 8.41
CA GLU A 86 -0.02 8.71 9.59
C GLU A 86 1.17 7.76 9.42
N CYS A 87 0.95 6.57 8.85
CA CYS A 87 2.03 5.64 8.58
C CYS A 87 3.00 6.18 7.51
N ALA A 88 2.49 6.88 6.50
CA ALA A 88 3.31 7.49 5.46
C ALA A 88 4.11 8.70 5.98
N GLU A 89 3.51 9.56 6.82
CA GLU A 89 4.19 10.65 7.52
C GLU A 89 5.34 10.11 8.38
N LEU A 90 5.06 9.10 9.21
CA LEU A 90 6.08 8.46 10.05
C LEU A 90 7.21 7.86 9.20
N PHE A 91 6.88 7.22 8.07
CA PHE A 91 7.87 6.70 7.12
C PHE A 91 8.78 7.81 6.57
N GLY A 92 8.20 8.96 6.20
CA GLY A 92 8.94 10.13 5.71
C GLY A 92 9.85 10.76 6.76
N SER A 93 9.36 10.89 7.99
CA SER A 93 10.15 11.35 9.14
C SER A 93 11.35 10.44 9.40
N VAL A 94 11.12 9.12 9.41
CA VAL A 94 12.19 8.12 9.52
C VAL A 94 13.16 8.20 8.33
N ALA A 95 12.69 8.46 7.12
CA ALA A 95 13.53 8.65 5.94
C ALA A 95 14.48 9.84 6.09
N ALA A 96 13.99 10.98 6.61
CA ALA A 96 14.83 12.13 6.93
C ALA A 96 15.93 11.77 7.94
N ARG A 97 15.61 10.96 8.98
CA ARG A 97 16.61 10.46 9.94
C ARG A 97 17.58 9.43 9.38
N ARG A 98 17.22 8.77 8.28
CA ARG A 98 18.11 7.92 7.47
C ARG A 98 19.03 8.74 6.56
N GLY A 99 18.88 10.06 6.52
CA GLY A 99 19.67 10.96 5.69
C GLY A 99 19.17 11.06 4.24
N LEU A 100 18.00 10.51 3.93
CA LEU A 100 17.42 10.59 2.59
C LEU A 100 16.91 11.99 2.30
N SER A 101 17.07 12.44 1.06
CA SER A 101 16.38 13.60 0.51
C SER A 101 14.89 13.31 0.29
N ALA A 102 14.07 14.36 0.20
CA ALA A 102 12.65 14.19 -0.11
C ALA A 102 12.43 13.49 -1.47
N GLY A 103 13.31 13.73 -2.45
CA GLY A 103 13.28 13.05 -3.74
C GLY A 103 13.45 11.54 -3.62
N GLU A 104 14.39 11.08 -2.79
CA GLU A 104 14.59 9.66 -2.53
C GLU A 104 13.38 9.04 -1.83
N VAL A 105 12.72 9.73 -0.88
CA VAL A 105 11.48 9.24 -0.26
C VAL A 105 10.37 9.03 -1.31
N ILE A 106 10.25 9.95 -2.27
CA ILE A 106 9.30 9.83 -3.38
C ILE A 106 9.61 8.58 -4.20
N GLU A 107 10.89 8.34 -4.53
CA GLU A 107 11.36 7.16 -5.25
C GLU A 107 11.08 5.85 -4.49
N GLU A 108 11.25 5.84 -3.16
CA GLU A 108 10.90 4.68 -2.32
C GLU A 108 9.42 4.30 -2.49
N PHE A 109 8.50 5.28 -2.57
CA PHE A 109 7.08 5.02 -2.89
C PHE A 109 6.82 4.68 -4.36
N GLN A 110 7.58 5.24 -5.31
CA GLN A 110 7.45 4.85 -6.73
C GLN A 110 7.83 3.38 -6.92
N LEU A 111 8.84 2.90 -6.19
CA LEU A 111 9.26 1.51 -6.20
C LEU A 111 8.14 0.57 -5.72
N LEU A 112 7.33 0.98 -4.73
CA LEU A 112 6.15 0.20 -4.32
C LEU A 112 5.17 0.03 -5.48
N ARG A 113 4.88 1.10 -6.22
CA ARG A 113 4.01 1.02 -7.41
C ARG A 113 4.58 0.05 -8.43
N GLU A 114 5.88 0.14 -8.72
CA GLU A 114 6.56 -0.77 -9.64
C GLU A 114 6.45 -2.23 -9.17
N VAL A 115 6.71 -2.51 -7.90
CA VAL A 115 6.62 -3.85 -7.31
C VAL A 115 5.22 -4.43 -7.48
N ILE A 116 4.17 -3.64 -7.21
CA ILE A 116 2.77 -4.09 -7.36
C ILE A 116 2.46 -4.40 -8.81
N LEU A 117 2.80 -3.50 -9.74
CA LEU A 117 2.50 -3.70 -11.16
C LEU A 117 3.26 -4.89 -11.72
N ARG A 118 4.58 -4.96 -11.47
CA ARG A 118 5.45 -6.03 -11.97
C ARG A 118 5.03 -7.39 -11.41
N MET A 119 4.79 -7.50 -10.11
CA MET A 119 4.31 -8.74 -9.50
C MET A 119 2.91 -9.11 -10.02
N GLY A 120 2.05 -8.12 -10.29
CA GLY A 120 0.75 -8.35 -10.91
C GLY A 120 0.85 -8.94 -12.31
N PHE A 121 1.85 -8.55 -13.11
CA PHE A 121 2.12 -9.18 -14.40
C PHE A 121 2.71 -10.59 -14.25
N GLU A 122 3.64 -10.81 -13.32
CA GLU A 122 4.33 -12.09 -13.12
C GLU A 122 3.42 -13.20 -12.57
N VAL A 123 2.66 -12.89 -11.52
CA VAL A 123 1.85 -13.87 -10.76
C VAL A 123 0.41 -13.94 -11.27
N GLY A 124 0.05 -13.06 -12.20
CA GLY A 124 -1.26 -13.06 -12.82
C GLY A 124 -2.33 -12.46 -11.91
N ALA A 125 -2.17 -11.17 -11.56
CA ALA A 125 -3.28 -10.39 -11.02
C ALA A 125 -4.52 -10.54 -11.93
N PRO A 126 -5.74 -10.50 -11.37
CA PRO A 126 -6.97 -10.55 -12.17
C PRO A 126 -6.83 -9.61 -13.38
N GLY A 127 -7.25 -10.00 -14.58
CA GLY A 127 -7.11 -9.13 -15.75
C GLY A 127 -5.68 -8.91 -16.28
N SER A 128 -4.61 -9.51 -15.76
CA SER A 128 -3.25 -9.37 -16.31
C SER A 128 -3.13 -9.72 -17.81
N SER A 129 -3.99 -10.62 -18.31
CA SER A 129 -4.06 -10.99 -19.73
C SER A 129 -4.90 -10.04 -20.60
N ARG A 130 -5.70 -9.14 -20.01
CA ARG A 130 -6.56 -8.16 -20.70
C ARG A 130 -6.35 -6.71 -20.19
N GLY A 131 -5.34 -6.49 -19.36
CA GLY A 131 -5.16 -5.29 -18.56
C GLY A 131 -6.07 -5.25 -17.32
N ALA A 132 -5.54 -4.73 -16.22
CA ALA A 132 -6.37 -4.30 -15.09
C ALA A 132 -7.35 -3.19 -15.56
N PRO A 133 -8.61 -3.16 -15.08
CA PRO A 133 -9.52 -2.07 -15.35
C PRO A 133 -8.87 -0.75 -14.95
N LEU A 134 -8.97 0.26 -15.83
CA LEU A 134 -8.39 1.58 -15.61
C LEU A 134 -8.76 2.19 -14.25
N ARG A 135 -10.00 1.98 -13.80
CA ARG A 135 -10.49 2.42 -12.48
C ARG A 135 -9.57 2.00 -11.33
N GLU A 136 -9.11 0.76 -11.35
CA GLU A 136 -8.38 0.14 -10.25
C GLU A 136 -6.94 0.61 -10.22
N ILE A 137 -6.34 0.77 -11.41
CA ILE A 137 -5.04 1.42 -11.56
C ILE A 137 -5.10 2.88 -11.08
N LEU A 138 -6.18 3.61 -11.38
CA LEU A 138 -6.36 4.98 -10.89
C LEU A 138 -6.52 5.04 -9.36
N LEU A 139 -7.22 4.07 -8.75
CA LEU A 139 -7.32 3.97 -7.30
C LEU A 139 -5.97 3.68 -6.64
N LEU A 140 -5.21 2.72 -7.21
CA LEU A 140 -3.85 2.43 -6.76
C LEU A 140 -2.94 3.65 -6.88
N ASN A 141 -2.94 4.32 -8.04
CA ASN A 141 -2.16 5.55 -8.24
C ASN A 141 -2.51 6.59 -7.18
N ARG A 142 -3.81 6.84 -6.96
CA ARG A 142 -4.25 7.81 -5.96
C ARG A 142 -3.81 7.43 -4.54
N ALA A 143 -3.83 6.16 -4.18
CA ALA A 143 -3.34 5.71 -2.86
C ALA A 143 -1.84 5.98 -2.70
N ILE A 144 -1.04 5.59 -3.70
CA ILE A 144 0.41 5.83 -3.70
C ILE A 144 0.72 7.33 -3.68
N ASP A 145 0.03 8.15 -4.48
CA ASP A 145 0.27 9.60 -4.54
C ASP A 145 -0.07 10.30 -3.20
N ILE A 146 -1.06 9.79 -2.48
CA ILE A 146 -1.32 10.24 -1.10
C ILE A 146 -0.17 9.83 -0.19
N GLY A 147 0.32 8.58 -0.28
CA GLY A 147 1.48 8.14 0.50
C GLY A 147 2.72 9.00 0.24
N VAL A 148 2.99 9.31 -1.03
CA VAL A 148 4.05 10.23 -1.45
C VAL A 148 3.88 11.60 -0.79
N THR A 149 2.68 12.18 -0.89
CA THR A 149 2.39 13.50 -0.31
C THR A 149 2.64 13.50 1.19
N GLN A 150 2.09 12.53 1.90
CA GLN A 150 2.16 12.46 3.36
C GLN A 150 3.57 12.13 3.87
N SER A 151 4.31 11.28 3.17
CA SER A 151 5.72 11.05 3.48
C SER A 151 6.59 12.29 3.25
N SER A 152 6.27 13.10 2.24
CA SER A 152 6.96 14.38 2.02
C SER A 152 6.66 15.38 3.13
N VAL A 153 5.43 15.39 3.66
CA VAL A 153 5.04 16.18 4.84
C VAL A 153 5.87 15.75 6.05
N GLY A 154 5.82 14.46 6.43
CA GLY A 154 6.57 13.97 7.60
C GLY A 154 8.10 14.17 7.48
N HIS A 155 8.65 14.05 6.27
CA HIS A 155 10.04 14.36 5.99
C HIS A 155 10.37 15.84 6.23
N THR A 156 9.56 16.73 5.65
CA THR A 156 9.76 18.18 5.71
C THR A 156 9.55 18.72 7.13
N ASP A 157 8.53 18.21 7.84
CA ASP A 157 8.24 18.62 9.22
C ASP A 157 9.42 18.31 10.13
N LEU A 158 10.02 17.12 10.00
CA LEU A 158 11.20 16.79 10.79
C LEU A 158 12.40 17.68 10.48
N LEU A 159 12.65 17.99 9.19
CA LEU A 159 13.69 18.93 8.80
C LEU A 159 13.46 20.32 9.40
N PHE A 160 12.22 20.80 9.32
CA PHE A 160 11.83 22.09 9.88
C PHE A 160 12.03 22.13 11.41
N PHE A 161 11.61 21.09 12.12
CA PHE A 161 11.88 20.97 13.56
C PHE A 161 13.38 20.94 13.86
N SER A 162 14.18 20.22 13.09
CA SER A 162 15.63 20.15 13.26
C SER A 162 16.31 21.51 13.04
N LEU A 163 15.80 22.29 12.07
CA LEU A 163 16.25 23.67 11.84
C LEU A 163 15.89 24.59 13.02
N LEU A 164 14.68 24.50 13.55
CA LEU A 164 14.24 25.31 14.69
C LEU A 164 15.04 25.02 15.97
N HIS A 165 15.44 23.76 16.19
CA HIS A 165 16.20 23.34 17.36
C HIS A 165 17.72 23.44 17.18
N GLY A 166 18.18 24.02 16.07
CA GLY A 166 19.57 24.46 15.89
C GLY A 166 20.56 23.41 15.39
N SER A 167 20.14 22.16 15.13
CA SER A 167 21.02 21.15 14.50
C SER A 167 21.13 21.33 12.99
N GLY A 168 20.08 21.87 12.35
CA GLY A 168 19.99 22.07 10.90
C GLY A 168 19.93 20.77 10.07
N ALA A 169 20.11 19.62 10.71
CA ALA A 169 19.98 18.28 10.15
C ALA A 169 19.29 17.36 11.16
N PRO A 170 18.46 16.40 10.71
CA PRO A 170 17.83 15.43 11.59
C PRO A 170 18.88 14.59 12.32
N GLU A 171 18.64 14.31 13.60
CA GLU A 171 19.48 13.38 14.32
C GLU A 171 19.28 11.94 13.80
N PRO A 172 20.38 11.20 13.55
CA PRO A 172 20.30 9.81 13.15
C PRO A 172 19.50 8.97 14.15
N LEU A 173 18.88 7.89 13.66
CA LEU A 173 18.14 6.94 14.50
C LEU A 173 19.06 6.24 15.50
N ARG A 174 18.76 6.40 16.80
CA ARG A 174 19.42 5.68 17.90
C ARG A 174 18.59 4.46 18.29
N SER A 175 19.18 3.54 19.06
CA SER A 175 18.51 2.30 19.47
C SER A 175 17.22 2.51 20.27
N GLU A 176 17.14 3.60 21.06
CA GLU A 176 15.95 3.99 21.82
C GLU A 176 14.80 4.45 20.91
N ASP A 177 15.13 5.25 19.88
CA ASP A 177 14.17 5.69 18.86
C ASP A 177 13.60 4.52 18.06
N LEU A 178 14.42 3.51 17.77
CA LEU A 178 13.98 2.35 17.00
C LEU A 178 12.82 1.63 17.69
N ARG A 179 12.88 1.50 19.02
CA ARG A 179 11.81 0.84 19.76
C ARG A 179 10.52 1.62 19.69
N GLU A 180 10.59 2.94 19.88
CA GLU A 180 9.42 3.81 19.79
C GLU A 180 8.79 3.76 18.39
N VAL A 181 9.61 3.86 17.34
CA VAL A 181 9.15 3.75 15.95
C VAL A 181 8.51 2.38 15.69
N LEU A 182 9.12 1.29 16.16
CA LEU A 182 8.55 -0.06 16.03
C LEU A 182 7.22 -0.21 16.76
N ASP A 183 7.08 0.40 17.94
CA ASP A 183 5.83 0.41 18.71
C ASP A 183 4.75 1.20 17.97
N GLN A 184 5.06 2.38 17.41
CA GLN A 184 4.14 3.16 16.58
C GLN A 184 3.70 2.39 15.32
N ILE A 185 4.62 1.76 14.60
CA ILE A 185 4.31 0.89 13.44
C ILE A 185 3.40 -0.27 13.86
N GLY A 186 3.67 -0.87 15.03
CA GLY A 186 2.87 -1.95 15.61
C GLY A 186 1.44 -1.51 15.89
N GLN A 187 1.26 -0.35 16.51
CA GLN A 187 -0.05 0.23 16.81
C GLN A 187 -0.84 0.51 15.53
N LEU A 188 -0.23 1.19 14.56
CA LEU A 188 -0.84 1.49 13.26
C LEU A 188 -1.29 0.22 12.52
N ARG A 189 -0.45 -0.82 12.53
CA ARG A 189 -0.77 -2.10 11.91
C ARG A 189 -1.95 -2.78 12.60
N ASP A 190 -1.93 -2.83 13.92
CA ASP A 190 -2.97 -3.51 14.69
C ASP A 190 -4.31 -2.79 14.60
N GLU A 191 -4.28 -1.46 14.55
CA GLU A 191 -5.44 -0.63 14.26
C GLU A 191 -5.96 -0.84 12.84
N GLY A 192 -5.08 -0.80 11.83
CA GLY A 192 -5.43 -1.09 10.44
C GLY A 192 -6.13 -2.43 10.29
N ARG A 193 -5.63 -3.47 10.97
CA ARG A 193 -6.27 -4.80 11.00
C ARG A 193 -7.65 -4.80 11.66
N ARG A 194 -7.85 -4.01 12.72
CA ARG A 194 -9.18 -3.86 13.35
C ARG A 194 -10.15 -3.16 12.39
N THR A 195 -9.74 -2.03 11.82
CA THR A 195 -10.55 -1.23 10.89
C THR A 195 -10.94 -2.03 9.65
N MET A 196 -9.99 -2.74 9.04
CA MET A 196 -10.25 -3.57 7.85
C MET A 196 -11.29 -4.67 8.13
N ARG A 197 -11.24 -5.30 9.33
CA ARG A 197 -12.25 -6.30 9.73
C ARG A 197 -13.64 -5.69 9.88
N HIS A 198 -13.73 -4.49 10.46
CA HIS A 198 -15.01 -3.80 10.62
C HIS A 198 -15.62 -3.40 9.28
N VAL A 199 -14.80 -2.88 8.35
CA VAL A 199 -15.23 -2.54 6.99
C VAL A 199 -15.80 -3.76 6.26
N VAL A 200 -15.12 -4.91 6.34
CA VAL A 200 -15.58 -6.16 5.70
C VAL A 200 -16.90 -6.64 6.30
N GLN A 201 -17.06 -6.54 7.62
CA GLN A 201 -18.29 -6.92 8.31
C GLN A 201 -19.47 -5.99 7.96
N ALA A 202 -19.22 -4.67 7.88
CA ALA A 202 -20.24 -3.68 7.53
C ALA A 202 -20.70 -3.77 6.07
N GLY A 203 -19.84 -4.20 5.14
CA GLY A 203 -20.20 -4.40 3.73
C GLY A 203 -20.92 -5.72 3.41
N SER A 204 -21.11 -6.61 4.40
CA SER A 204 -21.76 -7.91 4.24
C SER A 204 -23.21 -7.97 4.74
N GLY A 205 -23.76 -6.82 5.18
CA GLY A 205 -25.11 -6.66 5.72
C GLY A 205 -26.08 -5.94 4.80
#